data_AF-A0A850PFT8-F1
#
_entry.id   AF-A0A850PFT8-F1
#
_cell.length_a   1.000
_cell.length_b   1.000
_cell.length_c   1.000
_cell.angle_alpha   90.00
_cell.angle_beta   90.00
_cell.angle_gamma   90.00
#
_symmetry.space_group_name_H-M   'P 1'
#
loop_
_entity.id
_entity.type
_entity.pdbx_description
1 polymer ?
#
loop_
_entity_poly.entity_id
_entity_poly.type
_entity_poly.pdbx_seq_one_letter_code
_entity_poly.pdbx_strand_id
1 'polypeptide(L)'
;MTSTIVTRIGLGVAAAAFMTGIAFGASPLASALPEGTIKSECKSAGGTYSTGVGPDGNRYSDCIYKDSSGVVHTDQYKNGKYTGTFE
;
A
#
# COMPACT_ATOMS: atom_id res chain seq x y z
N MET A 1 15.84 38.22 15.61
CA MET A 1 16.61 36.95 15.56
C MET A 1 16.12 36.11 16.74
N THR A 2 15.58 34.91 16.68
CA THR A 2 15.17 33.93 15.66
C THR A 2 14.37 32.86 16.46
N SER A 3 13.71 31.93 15.77
CA SER A 3 13.23 30.62 16.27
C SER A 3 11.72 30.54 16.49
N THR A 4 10.95 30.26 15.45
CA THR A 4 10.72 28.95 14.77
C THR A 4 9.60 28.17 15.46
N ILE A 5 8.47 28.17 14.75
CA ILE A 5 7.23 27.42 14.96
C ILE A 5 7.53 25.93 15.11
N VAL A 6 7.15 25.32 16.24
CA VAL A 6 7.13 23.87 16.40
C VAL A 6 5.67 23.41 16.24
N THR A 7 5.25 23.21 14.98
CA THR A 7 3.99 22.52 14.67
C THR A 7 4.16 21.05 15.00
N ARG A 8 3.56 20.62 16.10
CA ARG A 8 3.47 19.21 16.47
C ARG A 8 2.40 18.56 15.58
N ILE A 9 2.82 18.04 14.43
CA ILE A 9 1.99 17.15 13.62
C ILE A 9 1.90 15.84 14.42
N GLY A 10 0.84 15.71 15.20
CA GLY A 10 0.45 14.46 15.82
C GLY A 10 0.02 13.49 14.74
N LEU A 11 0.93 12.62 14.30
CA LEU A 11 0.60 11.48 13.46
C LEU A 11 0.05 10.39 14.39
N GLY A 12 -1.26 10.43 14.63
CA GLY A 12 -1.97 9.36 15.32
C GLY A 12 -1.86 8.08 14.51
N VAL A 13 -1.03 7.14 14.97
CA VAL A 13 -0.96 5.79 14.43
C VAL A 13 -2.21 5.06 14.89
N ALA A 14 -3.28 5.17 14.09
CA ALA A 14 -4.49 4.39 14.29
C ALA A 14 -4.19 2.92 13.94
N ALA A 15 -3.86 2.13 14.95
CA ALA A 15 -3.76 0.68 14.85
C ALA A 15 -5.16 0.09 14.60
N ALA A 16 -5.51 -0.14 13.34
CA ALA A 16 -6.74 -0.83 12.94
C ALA A 16 -6.47 -2.34 12.76
N ALA A 17 -6.55 -3.07 13.87
CA ALA A 17 -6.66 -4.53 13.88
C ALA A 17 -7.99 -4.96 13.25
N PHE A 18 -7.97 -5.65 12.10
CA PHE A 18 -9.14 -6.38 11.59
C PHE A 18 -8.73 -7.49 10.61
N MET A 19 -8.97 -8.73 11.06
CA MET A 19 -9.50 -9.90 10.35
C MET A 19 -8.72 -10.54 9.19
N THR A 20 -8.44 -11.83 9.43
CA THR A 20 -8.05 -12.90 8.49
C THR A 20 -8.95 -13.00 7.26
N GLY A 21 -8.33 -13.09 6.09
CA GLY A 21 -8.96 -13.52 4.83
C GLY A 21 -7.90 -14.02 3.87
N ILE A 22 -7.69 -15.34 3.85
CA ILE A 22 -6.83 -16.02 2.88
C ILE A 22 -7.55 -15.96 1.53
N ALA A 23 -6.92 -15.36 0.52
CA ALA A 23 -7.28 -15.58 -0.88
C ALA A 23 -5.99 -15.66 -1.71
N PHE A 24 -5.43 -16.86 -1.80
CA PHE A 24 -4.49 -17.16 -2.88
C PHE A 24 -5.29 -17.25 -4.18
N GLY A 25 -4.89 -16.46 -5.17
CA GLY A 25 -5.19 -16.75 -6.58
C GLY A 25 -6.30 -15.90 -7.20
N ALA A 26 -5.92 -14.72 -7.69
CA ALA A 26 -6.44 -14.22 -8.95
C ALA A 26 -5.42 -13.22 -9.52
N SER A 27 -4.77 -13.57 -10.62
CA SER A 27 -4.18 -12.60 -11.54
C SER A 27 -5.24 -12.28 -12.60
N PRO A 28 -6.21 -11.36 -12.35
CA PRO A 28 -7.14 -10.98 -13.39
C PRO A 28 -6.41 -10.12 -14.42
N LEU A 29 -6.58 -10.50 -15.68
CA LEU A 29 -6.22 -9.74 -16.85
C LEU A 29 -6.66 -8.27 -16.69
N ALA A 30 -5.67 -7.39 -16.42
CA ALA A 30 -5.58 -5.95 -16.69
C ALA A 30 -6.80 -5.02 -16.46
N SER A 31 -7.76 -5.40 -15.62
CA SER A 31 -8.79 -4.50 -15.12
C SER A 31 -8.27 -3.77 -13.88
N ALA A 32 -8.44 -2.44 -13.83
CA ALA A 32 -8.00 -1.67 -12.67
C ALA A 32 -8.69 -2.22 -11.41
N LEU A 33 -7.90 -2.69 -10.45
CA LEU A 33 -8.37 -3.16 -9.17
C LEU A 33 -8.84 -1.94 -8.36
N PRO A 34 -10.01 -2.00 -7.71
CA PRO A 34 -10.39 -0.96 -6.80
C PRO A 34 -9.41 -0.93 -5.61
N GLU A 35 -9.12 0.27 -5.14
CA GLU A 35 -8.15 0.52 -4.05
C GLU A 35 -8.45 -0.28 -2.77
N GLY A 36 -9.74 -0.51 -2.49
CA GLY A 36 -10.16 -1.35 -1.37
C GLY A 36 -9.71 -2.81 -1.51
N THR A 37 -9.72 -3.35 -2.74
CA THR A 37 -9.23 -4.71 -3.02
C THR A 37 -7.72 -4.76 -2.86
N ILE A 38 -6.96 -3.83 -3.45
CA ILE A 38 -5.50 -3.80 -3.33
C ILE A 38 -5.07 -3.72 -1.87
N LYS A 39 -5.74 -2.86 -1.08
CA LYS A 39 -5.50 -2.76 0.35
C LYS A 39 -5.82 -4.05 1.10
N SER A 40 -6.91 -4.72 0.75
CA SER A 40 -7.31 -5.99 1.36
C SER A 40 -6.29 -7.08 1.06
N GLU A 41 -5.91 -7.25 -0.21
CA GLU A 41 -4.91 -8.23 -0.66
C GLU A 41 -3.56 -7.98 0.02
N CYS A 42 -3.12 -6.72 0.08
CA CYS A 42 -1.87 -6.36 0.73
C CYS A 42 -1.85 -6.74 2.21
N LYS A 43 -2.96 -6.49 2.91
CA LYS A 43 -3.11 -6.85 4.31
C LYS A 43 -3.14 -8.38 4.49
N SER A 44 -3.76 -9.10 3.57
CA SER A 44 -3.79 -10.56 3.56
C SER A 44 -2.39 -11.17 3.38
N ALA A 45 -1.51 -10.51 2.62
CA ALA A 45 -0.09 -10.87 2.51
C ALA A 45 0.75 -10.50 3.75
N GLY A 46 0.15 -9.91 4.78
CA GLY A 46 0.87 -9.37 5.95
C GLY A 46 1.68 -8.11 5.62
N GLY A 47 1.37 -7.46 4.49
CA GLY A 47 2.05 -6.27 4.00
C GLY A 47 1.51 -4.96 4.57
N THR A 48 2.27 -3.91 4.33
CA THR A 48 1.91 -2.51 4.60
C THR A 48 1.42 -1.87 3.32
N TYR A 49 0.18 -1.38 3.35
CA TYR A 49 -0.43 -0.67 2.23
C TYR A 49 -0.18 0.84 2.33
N SER A 50 0.26 1.44 1.23
CA SER A 50 0.40 2.89 1.05
C SER A 50 -0.35 3.35 -0.20
N THR A 51 -0.87 4.58 -0.21
CA THR A 51 -1.51 5.16 -1.40
C THR A 51 -1.33 6.67 -1.42
N GLY A 52 -1.20 7.24 -2.61
CA GLY A 52 -1.02 8.67 -2.83
C GLY A 52 -1.47 9.10 -4.23
N VAL A 53 -1.60 10.40 -4.46
CA VAL A 53 -1.83 10.97 -5.79
C VAL A 53 -0.57 11.69 -6.22
N GLY A 54 -0.02 11.28 -7.37
CA GLY A 54 1.19 11.87 -7.94
C GLY A 54 0.95 13.23 -8.58
N PRO A 55 2.02 13.96 -8.94
CA PRO A 55 1.92 15.25 -9.62
C PRO A 55 1.30 15.16 -11.03
N ASP A 56 1.25 13.96 -11.61
CA ASP A 56 0.57 13.65 -12.87
C ASP A 56 -0.94 13.37 -12.69
N GLY A 57 -1.47 13.55 -11.47
CA GLY A 57 -2.89 13.35 -11.14
C GLY A 57 -3.30 11.88 -11.04
N ASN A 58 -2.36 10.94 -11.22
CA ASN A 58 -2.63 9.52 -11.10
C ASN A 58 -2.51 9.07 -9.65
N ARG A 59 -3.36 8.12 -9.24
CA ARG A 59 -3.26 7.45 -7.95
C ARG A 59 -2.21 6.36 -8.02
N TYR A 60 -1.29 6.35 -7.08
CA TYR A 60 -0.29 5.31 -6.88
C TYR A 60 -0.58 4.60 -5.58
N SER A 61 -0.50 3.28 -5.60
CA SER A 61 -0.76 2.45 -4.43
C SER A 61 0.30 1.38 -4.37
N ASP A 62 0.87 1.20 -3.20
CA ASP A 62 2.00 0.31 -2.96
C ASP A 62 1.63 -0.70 -1.88
N CYS A 63 1.99 -1.95 -2.11
CA CYS A 63 1.93 -2.99 -1.09
C CYS A 63 3.33 -3.51 -0.78
N ILE A 64 3.80 -3.28 0.44
CA ILE A 64 5.12 -3.73 0.90
C ILE A 64 4.94 -4.95 1.80
N TYR A 65 5.37 -6.13 1.38
CA TYR A 65 5.26 -7.38 2.15
C TYR A 65 6.61 -8.09 2.25
N LYS A 66 6.76 -8.96 3.23
CA LYS A 66 7.96 -9.78 3.41
C LYS A 66 7.61 -11.22 3.08
N ASP A 67 8.39 -11.85 2.20
CA ASP A 67 8.20 -13.25 1.86
C ASP A 67 8.75 -14.19 2.96
N SER A 68 8.57 -15.49 2.76
CA SER A 68 9.05 -16.52 3.70
C SER A 68 10.57 -16.63 3.79
N SER A 69 11.32 -16.08 2.82
CA SER A 69 12.78 -16.00 2.81
C SER A 69 13.30 -14.77 3.55
N GLY A 70 12.42 -13.82 3.87
CA GLY A 70 12.74 -12.59 4.57
C GLY A 70 13.02 -11.40 3.66
N VAL A 71 12.86 -11.56 2.34
CA VAL A 71 13.00 -10.50 1.32
C VAL A 71 11.75 -9.62 1.32
N VAL A 72 11.97 -8.31 1.17
CA VAL A 72 10.89 -7.33 1.15
C VAL A 72 10.51 -7.07 -0.31
N HIS A 73 9.25 -7.32 -0.64
CA HIS A 73 8.66 -7.07 -1.94
C HIS A 73 7.75 -5.85 -1.88
N THR A 74 7.76 -5.02 -2.90
CA THR A 74 6.90 -3.86 -3.07
C THR A 74 6.12 -3.97 -4.37
N ASP A 75 4.85 -4.32 -4.30
CA ASP A 75 3.95 -4.30 -5.46
C ASP A 75 3.43 -2.88 -5.68
N GLN A 76 3.65 -2.32 -6.87
CA GLN A 76 3.13 -1.00 -7.24
C GLN A 76 1.91 -1.11 -8.15
N TYR A 77 0.97 -0.20 -7.95
CA TYR A 77 -0.26 -0.07 -8.70
C TYR A 77 -0.46 1.39 -9.11
N LYS A 78 -0.79 1.64 -10.37
CA LYS A 78 -1.13 2.95 -10.93
C LYS A 78 -2.59 2.98 -11.38
N ASN A 79 -3.40 3.83 -10.76
CA ASN A 79 -4.85 3.89 -10.92
C ASN A 79 -5.51 2.50 -10.81
N GLY A 80 -5.08 1.73 -9.82
CA GLY A 80 -5.55 0.36 -9.62
C GLY A 80 -4.95 -0.70 -10.56
N LYS A 81 -4.14 -0.32 -11.55
CA LYS A 81 -3.45 -1.28 -12.43
C LYS A 81 -2.10 -1.64 -11.85
N TYR A 82 -1.86 -2.92 -11.65
CA TYR A 82 -0.54 -3.42 -11.25
C TYR A 82 0.53 -3.02 -12.28
N THR A 83 1.61 -2.40 -11.82
CA THR A 83 2.73 -1.93 -12.66
C THR A 83 3.98 -2.77 -12.49
N GLY A 84 4.13 -3.48 -11.38
CA GLY A 84 5.26 -4.37 -11.13
C GLY A 84 5.56 -4.56 -9.64
N THR A 85 6.48 -5.49 -9.35
CA THR A 85 7.01 -5.75 -8.01
C THR A 85 8.49 -5.40 -7.98
N PHE A 86 8.94 -4.81 -6.86
CA PHE A 86 10.33 -4.43 -6.59
C PHE A 86 10.83 -5.12 -5.32
N GLU A 87 12.09 -5.54 -5.29
CA GLU A 87 12.77 -6.21 -4.17
C GLU A 87 13.96 -5.40 -3.64
#